data_AF-A0A645CYP0-F1
#
_entry.id   AF-A0A645CYP0-F1
#
_cell.length_a   1.000
_cell.length_b   1.000
_cell.length_c   1.000
_cell.angle_alpha   90.00
_cell.angle_beta   90.00
_cell.angle_gamma   90.00
#
_symmetry.space_group_name_H-M   'P 1'
#
loop_
_entity.id
_entity.type
_entity.pdbx_description
1 polymer ?
#
loop_
_entity_poly.entity_id
_entity_poly.type
_entity_poly.pdbx_seq_one_letter_code
_entity_poly.pdbx_strand_id
1 'polypeptide(L)' 'MDEDYKPIIIANCISSRKEIDKKFALKRLRDYSADVTTYESILFELLVTSTANEFKAISKLVQ' A
#
# COMPACT_ATOMS: atom_id res chain seq x y z
N MET A 1 -12.63 23.19 -2.16
CA MET A 1 -11.37 22.84 -2.84
C MET A 1 -11.38 21.33 -2.88
N ASP A 2 -11.70 20.77 -4.04
CA ASP A 2 -11.55 19.34 -4.27
C ASP A 2 -10.05 19.07 -4.26
N GLU A 3 -9.52 18.49 -3.18
CA GLU A 3 -8.11 18.13 -3.11
C GLU A 3 -7.87 16.92 -4.03
N ASP A 4 -6.92 17.07 -4.98
CA ASP A 4 -6.45 15.99 -5.84
C ASP A 4 -5.61 14.99 -5.02
N TYR A 5 -6.27 14.11 -4.29
CA TYR A 5 -5.60 13.01 -3.60
C TYR A 5 -5.16 11.92 -4.58
N LYS A 6 -3.97 11.36 -4.36
CA LYS A 6 -3.52 10.14 -5.03
C LYS A 6 -3.83 8.90 -4.16
N PRO A 7 -4.75 8.02 -4.56
CA PRO A 7 -5.05 6.81 -3.80
C PRO A 7 -3.88 5.81 -3.86
N ILE A 8 -3.48 5.29 -2.70
CA ILE A 8 -2.51 4.20 -2.57
C ILE A 8 -3.21 3.01 -1.89
N ILE A 9 -3.22 1.87 -2.56
CA ILE A 9 -3.96 0.68 -2.14
C ILE A 9 -2.99 -0.38 -1.63
N ILE A 10 -3.18 -0.82 -0.39
CA ILE A 10 -2.34 -1.82 0.27
C ILE A 10 -2.93 -3.22 0.03
N ALA A 11 -2.44 -3.93 -0.98
CA ALA A 11 -3.08 -5.12 -1.55
C ALA A 11 -3.21 -6.30 -0.56
N ASN A 12 -2.29 -6.42 0.39
CA ASN A 12 -2.32 -7.46 1.43
C ASN A 12 -3.02 -7.02 2.73
N CYS A 13 -3.60 -5.82 2.76
CA CYS A 13 -4.45 -5.34 3.85
C CYS A 13 -5.93 -5.23 3.44
N ILE A 14 -6.29 -5.73 2.26
CA ILE A 14 -7.68 -5.78 1.77
C ILE A 14 -8.05 -7.20 1.34
N SER A 15 -9.34 -7.49 1.29
CA SER A 15 -9.85 -8.80 0.91
C SER A 15 -11.15 -8.71 0.11
N SER A 16 -11.56 -9.83 -0.48
CA SER A 16 -12.86 -10.04 -1.11
C SER A 16 -13.30 -11.47 -0.84
N ARG A 17 -14.61 -11.73 -0.90
CA ARG A 17 -15.13 -13.11 -0.70
C ARG A 17 -14.61 -14.10 -1.73
N LYS A 18 -14.26 -13.64 -2.94
CA LYS A 18 -13.67 -14.44 -4.01
C LYS A 18 -12.37 -13.78 -4.47
N GLU A 19 -11.34 -14.59 -4.69
CA GLU A 19 -10.03 -14.12 -5.17
C GLU A 19 -10.11 -13.42 -6.55
N ILE A 20 -11.01 -13.90 -7.42
CA ILE A 20 -11.21 -13.31 -8.73
C ILE A 20 -11.71 -11.85 -8.63
N ASP A 21 -12.61 -11.58 -7.69
CA ASP A 21 -13.16 -10.24 -7.46
C ASP A 21 -12.05 -9.29 -6.96
N LYS A 22 -11.22 -9.75 -6.01
CA LYS A 22 -10.06 -8.99 -5.51
C LYS A 22 -9.08 -8.65 -6.64
N LYS A 23 -8.76 -9.63 -7.49
CA LYS A 23 -7.82 -9.46 -8.61
C LYS A 23 -8.33 -8.42 -9.62
N PHE A 24 -9.60 -8.49 -10.00
CA PHE A 24 -10.17 -7.52 -10.93
C PHE A 24 -10.36 -6.14 -10.30
N ALA A 25 -10.71 -6.05 -9.01
CA ALA A 25 -10.80 -4.78 -8.30
C ALA A 25 -9.43 -4.05 -8.26
N LEU A 26 -8.35 -4.75 -7.89
CA LEU A 26 -7.00 -4.20 -7.88
C LEU A 26 -6.54 -3.77 -9.27
N LYS A 27 -6.86 -4.54 -10.32
CA LYS A 27 -6.56 -4.15 -11.71
C LYS A 27 -7.29 -2.86 -12.08
N ARG A 28 -8.60 -2.80 -11.82
CA ARG A 28 -9.43 -1.63 -12.09
C ARG A 28 -8.93 -0.38 -11.36
N LEU A 29 -8.49 -0.50 -10.11
CA LEU A 29 -7.92 0.62 -9.35
C LEU A 29 -6.64 1.18 -10.01
N ARG A 30 -5.75 0.32 -10.53
CA ARG A 30 -4.58 0.76 -11.31
C ARG A 30 -4.98 1.48 -12.59
N ASP A 31 -6.01 0.99 -13.28
CA ASP A 31 -6.53 1.63 -14.50
C ASP A 31 -7.09 3.04 -14.22
N TYR A 32 -7.52 3.31 -12.98
CA TYR A 32 -7.90 4.64 -12.47
C TYR A 32 -6.76 5.39 -11.76
N SER A 33 -5.51 5.08 -12.11
CA SER A 33 -4.31 5.77 -11.62
C SER A 33 -4.04 5.66 -10.11
N ALA A 34 -4.68 4.71 -9.41
CA ALA A 34 -4.29 4.38 -8.04
C ALA A 34 -3.02 3.51 -8.03
N ASP A 35 -2.10 3.83 -7.13
CA ASP A 35 -0.96 2.95 -6.89
C ASP A 35 -1.41 1.74 -6.08
N VAL A 36 -0.85 0.57 -6.37
CA VAL A 36 -1.09 -0.65 -5.60
C VAL A 36 0.24 -1.17 -5.09
N THR A 37 0.36 -1.25 -3.77
CA THR A 37 1.56 -1.64 -3.05
C THR A 37 1.23 -2.70 -1.98
N THR A 38 2.20 -3.06 -1.15
CA THR A 38 2.03 -3.95 0.02
C THR A 38 2.34 -3.19 1.30
N TYR A 39 1.91 -3.71 2.46
CA TYR A 39 2.13 -3.04 3.74
C TYR A 39 3.63 -2.88 4.03
N GLU A 40 4.46 -3.87 3.68
CA GLU A 40 5.91 -3.79 3.85
C GLU A 40 6.52 -2.70 2.97
N SER A 41 6.17 -2.70 1.68
CA SER A 41 6.72 -1.73 0.73
C SER A 41 6.34 -0.29 1.08
N ILE A 42 5.08 -0.02 1.45
CA ILE A 42 4.67 1.35 1.81
C ILE A 42 5.32 1.83 3.11
N LEU A 43 5.50 0.95 4.10
CA LEU A 43 6.14 1.35 5.36
C LEU A 43 7.62 1.69 5.15
N PHE A 44 8.35 0.93 4.31
CA PHE A 44 9.73 1.28 3.97
C PHE A 44 9.85 2.48 3.05
N GLU A 45 8.90 2.67 2.11
CA GLU A 45 8.86 3.85 1.25
C GLU A 45 8.67 5.14 2.08
N LEU A 46 7.74 5.12 3.04
CA LEU A 46 7.50 6.24 3.96
C LEU A 46 8.69 6.54 4.87
N LEU A 47 9.51 5.53 5.16
CA LEU A 47 10.69 5.70 6.02
C LEU A 47 11.83 6.44 5.30
N VAL A 48 11.90 6.35 3.96
CA VAL A 48 12.91 6.96 3.07
C VAL A 48 14.35 6.45 3.28
N THR A 49 14.80 6.24 4.52
CA THR A 49 16.15 5.81 4.87
C THR A 49 16.17 4.81 6.04
N SER A 50 17.12 3.89 6.03
CA SER A 50 17.34 2.94 7.13
C SER A 50 17.93 3.57 8.39
N THR A 51 18.41 4.81 8.31
CA THR A 51 18.96 5.55 9.45
C THR A 51 17.91 6.33 10.24
N ALA A 52 16.64 6.29 9.82
CA ALA A 52 15.54 6.93 10.53
C ALA A 52 15.38 6.35 11.95
N ASN A 53 15.01 7.20 12.91
CA ASN A 53 14.83 6.79 14.31
C ASN A 53 13.75 5.70 14.44
N GLU A 54 12.77 5.74 13.54
CA GLU A 54 11.62 4.85 13.44
C GLU A 54 11.97 3.51 12.79
N PHE A 55 13.14 3.35 12.15
CA PHE A 55 13.50 2.14 11.40
C PHE A 55 13.32 0.88 12.23
N LYS A 56 13.84 0.86 13.46
CA LYS A 56 13.71 -0.32 14.35
C LYS A 56 12.26 -0.62 14.73
N ALA A 57 11.40 0.39 14.84
CA ALA A 57 9.99 0.19 15.14
C ALA A 57 9.26 -0.37 13.92
N ILE A 58 9.51 0.20 12.73
CA ILE A 58 8.93 -0.27 11.47
C ILE A 58 9.41 -1.67 11.11
N SER A 59 10.71 -1.96 11.23
CA SER A 59 11.25 -3.29 10.97
C SER A 59 10.55 -4.38 11.79
N LYS A 60 10.16 -4.10 13.04
CA LYS A 60 9.42 -5.07 13.88
C LYS A 60 7.99 -5.34 13.40
N LEU A 61 7.39 -4.46 12.59
CA LEU A 61 6.05 -4.65 12.05
C LEU A 61 6.06 -5.50 10.77
N VAL A 62 7.19 -5.57 10.07
CA VAL A 62 7.34 -6.21 8.77
C VAL A 62 8.19 -7.50 8.79
N GLN A 63 8.92 -7.76 9.88
CA GLN A 63 9.84 -8.91 10.05
C GLN A 63 9.15 -10.18 10.57
#